data_AF-A0A6B0BEN3-F1
#
_entry.id   AF-A0A6B0BEN3-F1
#
_cell.length_a   1.000
_cell.length_b   1.000
_cell.length_c   1.000
_cell.angle_alpha   90.00
_cell.angle_beta   90.00
_cell.angle_gamma   90.00
#
_symmetry.space_group_name_H-M   'P 1'
#
loop_
_entity.id
_entity.type
_entity.pdbx_description
1 polymer ?
#
loop_
_entity_poly.entity_id
_entity_poly.type
_entity_poly.pdbx_seq_one_letter_code
_entity_poly.pdbx_strand_id
1 'polypeptide(L)'
;IDKTFGLIFSQRVLLALINKGMVREEAYDKVQPKAMISWETKTPFRELIEQDESITSVLTKEELDECFDPKHHLNQVDTIFERAGLA
;
A
#
# COMPACT_ATOMS: atom_id res chain seq x y z
N ILE A 1 -7.11 7.88 -9.27
CA ILE A 1 -6.37 7.40 -8.08
C ILE A 1 -7.06 7.83 -6.78
N ASP A 2 -7.76 8.98 -6.73
CA ASP A 2 -8.44 9.49 -5.52
C ASP A 2 -9.80 8.86 -5.12
N LYS A 3 -10.32 7.87 -5.86
CA LYS A 3 -11.66 7.30 -5.56
C LYS A 3 -11.65 6.10 -4.61
N THR A 4 -10.48 5.57 -4.26
CA THR A 4 -10.35 4.36 -3.43
C THR A 4 -9.66 4.61 -2.08
N PHE A 5 -9.51 5.87 -1.65
CA PHE A 5 -8.91 6.25 -0.36
C PHE A 5 -7.52 5.64 -0.07
N GLY A 6 -6.76 5.29 -1.12
CA GLY A 6 -5.44 4.66 -1.00
C GLY A 6 -5.49 3.14 -0.77
N LEU A 7 -6.64 2.49 -0.91
CA LEU A 7 -6.76 1.02 -0.78
C LEU A 7 -5.94 0.23 -1.80
N ILE A 8 -5.62 0.83 -2.95
CA ILE A 8 -4.71 0.22 -3.93
C ILE A 8 -3.32 -0.06 -3.34
N PHE A 9 -2.92 0.69 -2.30
CA PHE A 9 -1.64 0.52 -1.62
C PHE A 9 -1.69 -0.55 -0.52
N SER A 10 -2.88 -1.04 -0.12
CA SER A 10 -3.01 -2.09 0.90
C SER A 10 -2.23 -3.36 0.53
N GLN A 11 -2.25 -3.74 -0.75
CA GLN A 11 -1.47 -4.88 -1.23
C GLN A 11 0.04 -4.62 -1.16
N ARG A 12 0.50 -3.39 -1.41
CA ARG A 12 1.92 -3.03 -1.31
C ARG A 12 2.40 -3.07 0.14
N VAL A 13 1.62 -2.51 1.07
CA VAL A 13 1.91 -2.58 2.51
C VAL A 13 1.95 -4.03 2.99
N LEU A 14 1.00 -4.86 2.56
CA LEU A 14 1.00 -6.29 2.88
C LEU A 14 2.28 -7.01 2.38
N LEU A 15 2.68 -6.76 1.14
CA LEU A 15 3.92 -7.34 0.59
C LEU A 15 5.16 -6.82 1.32
N ALA A 16 5.18 -5.54 1.69
CA ALA A 16 6.29 -4.95 2.44
C ALA A 16 6.45 -5.60 3.82
N LEU A 17 5.35 -5.82 4.54
CA LEU A 17 5.36 -6.55 5.82
C LEU A 17 5.90 -7.97 5.66
N ILE A 18 5.47 -8.68 4.62
CA ILE A 18 5.94 -10.05 4.33
C ILE A 18 7.43 -10.05 4.01
N ASN A 19 7.90 -9.09 3.21
CA ASN A 19 9.32 -8.96 2.85
C ASN A 19 10.20 -8.63 4.06
N LYS A 20 9.63 -8.02 5.11
CA LYS A 20 10.29 -7.80 6.41
C LYS A 20 10.32 -9.02 7.32
N GLY A 21 9.71 -10.13 6.89
CA GLY A 21 9.70 -11.39 7.64
C GLY A 21 8.41 -11.64 8.43
N MET A 22 7.39 -10.78 8.28
CA MET A 22 6.07 -11.06 8.85
C MET A 22 5.41 -12.23 8.11
N VAL A 23 4.74 -13.12 8.84
CA VAL A 23 3.99 -14.20 8.22
C VAL A 23 2.84 -13.60 7.42
N ARG A 24 2.58 -14.16 6.22
CA ARG A 24 1.53 -13.67 5.31
C ARG A 24 0.17 -13.52 5.99
N GLU A 25 -0.23 -14.52 6.78
CA GLU A 25 -1.49 -14.52 7.52
C GLU A 25 -1.55 -13.35 8.52
N GLU A 26 -0.50 -13.17 9.31
CA GLU A 26 -0.38 -12.05 10.25
C GLU A 26 -0.43 -10.68 9.54
N ALA A 27 0.23 -10.55 8.39
CA ALA A 27 0.18 -9.34 7.58
C ALA A 27 -1.25 -9.06 7.07
N TYR A 28 -1.99 -10.09 6.66
CA TYR A 28 -3.40 -9.96 6.27
C TYR A 28 -4.27 -9.53 7.45
N ASP A 29 -4.11 -10.16 8.61
CA ASP A 29 -4.90 -9.86 9.81
C ASP A 29 -4.70 -8.42 10.29
N LYS A 30 -3.54 -7.82 10.02
CA LYS A 30 -3.25 -6.42 10.34
C LYS A 30 -3.76 -5.45 9.28
N VAL A 31 -3.53 -5.75 8.00
CA VAL A 31 -3.82 -4.83 6.89
C VAL A 31 -5.32 -4.82 6.52
N GLN A 32 -5.98 -5.98 6.52
CA GLN A 32 -7.35 -6.12 6.02
C GLN A 32 -8.37 -5.31 6.86
N PRO A 33 -8.35 -5.32 8.21
CA PRO A 33 -9.27 -4.52 9.00
C PRO A 33 -9.08 -3.02 8.76
N LYS A 34 -7.83 -2.56 8.59
CA LYS A 34 -7.52 -1.14 8.31
C LYS A 34 -8.02 -0.71 6.94
N ALA A 35 -7.94 -1.59 5.95
CA ALA A 35 -8.50 -1.36 4.63
C ALA A 35 -10.04 -1.23 4.70
N MET A 36 -10.69 -2.10 5.45
CA MET A 36 -12.15 -2.01 5.66
C MET A 36 -12.55 -0.73 6.38
N ILE A 37 -11.84 -0.36 7.45
CA ILE A 37 -12.10 0.90 8.18
C ILE A 37 -11.91 2.10 7.25
N SER A 38 -10.83 2.14 6.45
CA SER A 38 -10.59 3.21 5.47
C SER A 38 -11.77 3.36 4.49
N TRP A 39 -12.29 2.23 4.01
CA TRP A 39 -13.44 2.22 3.10
C TRP A 39 -14.72 2.74 3.75
N GLU A 40 -15.05 2.24 4.94
CA GLU A 40 -16.30 2.58 5.65
C GLU A 40 -16.29 4.04 6.14
N THR A 41 -15.17 4.47 6.72
CA THR A 41 -15.03 5.81 7.31
C THR A 41 -14.61 6.87 6.30
N LYS A 42 -14.21 6.46 5.08
CA LYS A 42 -13.61 7.33 4.05
C LYS A 42 -12.34 8.02 4.53
N THR A 43 -11.69 7.47 5.55
CA THR A 43 -10.39 7.94 6.07
C THR A 43 -9.27 7.41 5.18
N PRO A 44 -8.22 8.20 4.89
CA PRO A 44 -7.07 7.73 4.13
C PRO A 44 -6.44 6.48 4.77
N PHE A 45 -6.27 5.42 3.98
CA PHE A 45 -5.69 4.16 4.47
C PHE A 45 -4.31 4.38 5.12
N ARG A 46 -3.51 5.31 4.58
CA ARG A 46 -2.20 5.69 5.13
C ARG A 46 -2.27 6.13 6.59
N GLU A 47 -3.23 6.98 6.95
CA GLU A 47 -3.37 7.48 8.32
C GLU A 47 -3.67 6.34 9.31
N LEU A 48 -4.50 5.38 8.91
CA LEU A 48 -4.85 4.22 9.74
C LEU A 48 -3.66 3.29 9.97
N ILE A 49 -2.72 3.24 9.01
CA ILE A 49 -1.51 2.43 9.09
C ILE A 49 -0.43 3.13 9.92
N GLU A 50 -0.24 4.44 9.75
CA GLU A 50 0.70 5.22 10.56
C GLU A 50 0.32 5.26 12.04
N GLN A 51 -0.97 5.15 12.36
CA GLN A 51 -1.47 5.03 13.72
C GLN A 51 -1.38 3.60 14.30
N ASP A 52 -1.03 2.60 13.48
CA ASP A 52 -0.91 1.21 13.95
C ASP A 52 0.55 0.89 14.32
N GLU A 53 0.82 0.83 15.63
CA GLU A 53 2.13 0.48 16.16
C GLU A 53 2.61 -0.91 15.71
N SER A 54 1.71 -1.84 15.41
CA SER A 54 2.09 -3.18 14.96
C SER A 54 2.58 -3.22 13.52
N ILE A 55 2.33 -2.15 12.75
CA ILE A 55 2.84 -1.97 11.39
C ILE A 55 4.06 -1.04 11.41
N THR A 56 4.00 0.08 12.15
CA THR A 56 5.12 1.04 12.25
C THR A 56 6.31 0.52 13.07
N SER A 57 6.12 -0.54 13.86
CA SER A 57 7.24 -1.28 14.48
C SER A 57 8.02 -2.17 13.50
N VAL A 58 7.42 -2.51 12.35
CA VAL A 58 8.00 -3.40 11.34
C VAL A 58 8.47 -2.63 10.11
N LEU A 59 7.68 -1.66 9.68
CA LEU A 59 8.00 -0.76 8.57
C LEU A 59 8.38 0.61 9.10
N THR A 60 9.53 1.09 8.64
CA THR A 60 9.95 2.47 8.88
C THR A 60 9.06 3.46 8.14
N LYS A 61 9.14 4.74 8.51
CA LYS A 61 8.36 5.79 7.86
C LYS A 61 8.70 5.90 6.39
N GLU A 62 9.98 5.79 6.04
CA GLU A 62 10.47 5.83 4.67
C GLU A 62 9.90 4.67 3.82
N GLU A 63 9.81 3.47 4.40
CA GLU A 63 9.25 2.29 3.71
C GLU A 63 7.74 2.38 3.53
N LEU A 64 7.03 2.96 4.51
CA LEU A 64 5.64 3.31 4.35
C LEU A 64 5.47 4.37 3.25
N ASP A 65 6.28 5.42 3.25
CA ASP A 65 6.28 6.45 2.20
C ASP A 65 6.44 5.82 0.81
N GLU A 66 7.37 4.87 0.65
CA GLU A 66 7.54 4.13 -0.60
C GLU A 66 6.32 3.30 -0.99
N CYS A 67 5.68 2.62 -0.03
CA CYS A 67 4.45 1.84 -0.26
C CYS A 67 3.30 2.71 -0.77
N PHE A 68 3.24 3.96 -0.32
CA PHE A 68 2.22 4.94 -0.68
C PHE A 68 2.64 5.87 -1.83
N ASP A 69 3.84 5.74 -2.38
CA ASP A 69 4.30 6.58 -3.50
C ASP A 69 3.57 6.19 -4.81
N PRO A 70 2.73 7.08 -5.38
CA PRO A 70 2.08 6.85 -6.66
C PRO A 70 3.04 6.86 -7.86
N LYS A 71 4.25 7.45 -7.73
CA LYS A 71 5.24 7.45 -8.82
C LYS A 71 5.77 6.06 -9.14
N HIS A 72 5.78 5.15 -8.18
CA HIS A 72 6.20 3.78 -8.42
C HIS A 72 5.24 3.02 -9.37
N HIS A 73 3.97 3.46 -9.47
CA HIS A 73 3.02 2.96 -10.45
C HIS A 73 3.19 3.56 -11.85
N LEU A 74 3.81 4.74 -11.99
CA LEU A 74 3.96 5.41 -13.29
C LEU A 74 5.15 4.88 -14.10
N ASN A 75 6.19 4.35 -13.45
CA ASN A 75 7.37 3.84 -14.15
C ASN A 75 7.11 2.59 -15.04
N GLN A 76 6.01 1.87 -14.82
CA GLN A 76 5.62 0.75 -15.70
C GLN A 76 4.59 1.12 -16.76
N VAL A 77 4.02 2.33 -16.71
CA VAL A 77 3.07 2.78 -17.73
C VAL A 77 3.81 3.02 -19.04
N ASP A 78 4.97 3.69 -19.00
CA ASP A 78 5.79 3.93 -20.18
C ASP A 78 6.21 2.63 -20.90
N THR A 79 6.54 1.58 -20.14
CA THR A 79 6.96 0.28 -20.72
C THR A 79 5.81 -0.48 -21.39
N ILE A 80 4.57 -0.29 -20.93
CA ILE A 80 3.37 -0.89 -21.55
C ILE A 80 2.95 -0.08 -22.79
N PHE A 81 3.09 1.26 -22.77
CA PHE A 81 2.79 2.12 -23.92
C PHE A 81 3.78 1.92 -25.07
N GLU A 82 5.09 1.78 -24.80
CA GLU A 82 6.08 1.42 -25.83
C GLU A 82 5.79 0.06 -26.48
N ARG A 83 5.32 -0.92 -25.69
CA ARG A 83 4.95 -2.25 -26.21
C ARG A 83 3.65 -2.26 -27.00
N ALA A 84 2.77 -1.28 -26.80
CA ALA A 84 1.50 -1.15 -27.52
C ALA A 84 1.65 -0.44 -28.88
N GLY A 85 2.85 0.03 -29.25
CA GLY A 85 3.15 0.52 -30.60
C GLY A 85 2.46 1.83 -30.97
N LEU A 86 2.12 2.67 -29.99
CA LEU A 86 1.56 4.01 -30.21
C LEU A 86 2.66 5.06 -29.96
N ALA A 87 3.60 5.15 -30.91
CA ALA A 87 4.60 6.21 -31.01
C ALA A 87 4.50 6.89 -32.36
#